data_AF-A0A2N3TB84-F1
#
_entry.id   AF-A0A2N3TB84-F1
#
_cell.length_a   1.000
_cell.length_b   1.000
_cell.length_c   1.000
_cell.angle_alpha   90.00
_cell.angle_beta   90.00
_cell.angle_gamma   90.00
#
_symmetry.space_group_name_H-M   'P 1'
#
loop_
_entity.id
_entity.type
_entity.pdbx_description
1 polymer ?
#
loop_
_entity_poly.entity_id
_entity_poly.type
_entity_poly.pdbx_seq_one_letter_code
_entity_poly.pdbx_strand_id
1 'polypeptide(L)'
;MKNLLNILIIFVITSISVNAQNKINTIKIYAFRDTIVYDTIYPPEVNWAFYKVDMKEQTIQFKSFKTIYKGDSTPDLTNLPALFEENNYDWFKIVNKNKIKVPRIKHKRRKRVWYDFATPSRIGGSPPKIFYINGDTLKEKKHYRKYVLDKDLTKRFNLLKM
;
A
#
# COMPACT_ATOMS: atom_id res chain seq x y z
N MET A 1 25.55 -43.75 -7.55
CA MET A 1 24.20 -43.28 -7.91
C MET A 1 23.44 -42.60 -6.78
N LYS A 2 23.42 -43.14 -5.53
CA LYS A 2 22.69 -42.53 -4.40
C LYS A 2 23.07 -41.06 -4.08
N ASN A 3 24.36 -40.71 -4.16
CA ASN A 3 24.83 -39.34 -3.89
C ASN A 3 24.36 -38.32 -4.95
N LEU A 4 24.22 -38.75 -6.20
CA LEU A 4 23.80 -37.88 -7.32
C LEU A 4 22.30 -37.56 -7.22
N LEU A 5 21.49 -38.53 -6.79
CA LEU A 5 20.07 -38.35 -6.50
C LEU A 5 19.85 -37.38 -5.32
N ASN A 6 20.65 -37.51 -4.25
CA ASN A 6 20.56 -36.62 -3.09
C ASN A 6 20.92 -35.17 -3.44
N ILE A 7 21.93 -34.94 -4.29
CA ILE A 7 22.29 -33.60 -4.76
C ILE A 7 21.17 -33.00 -5.60
N LEU A 8 20.55 -33.78 -6.50
CA LEU A 8 19.44 -33.33 -7.33
C LEU A 8 18.22 -32.93 -6.48
N ILE A 9 17.89 -33.73 -5.45
CA ILE A 9 16.78 -33.44 -4.53
C ILE A 9 17.03 -32.16 -3.74
N ILE A 10 18.25 -31.97 -3.22
CA ILE A 10 18.62 -30.74 -2.51
C ILE A 10 18.51 -29.52 -3.44
N PHE A 11 18.94 -29.66 -4.70
CA PHE A 11 18.87 -28.58 -5.69
C PHE A 11 17.42 -28.21 -6.06
N VAL A 12 16.53 -29.20 -6.16
CA VAL A 12 15.09 -28.97 -6.38
C VAL A 12 14.45 -28.29 -5.17
N ILE A 13 14.79 -28.69 -3.94
CA ILE A 13 14.23 -28.09 -2.72
C ILE A 13 14.72 -26.65 -2.51
N THR A 14 15.99 -26.36 -2.82
CA THR A 14 16.54 -24.99 -2.72
C THR A 14 15.95 -24.07 -3.79
N SER A 15 15.78 -24.54 -5.02
CA SER A 15 15.17 -23.74 -6.09
C SER A 15 13.68 -23.43 -5.83
N ILE A 16 12.93 -24.37 -5.22
CA ILE A 16 11.55 -24.11 -4.78
C ILE A 16 11.51 -23.06 -3.66
N SER A 17 12.45 -23.12 -2.70
CA SER A 17 12.54 -22.15 -1.60
C SER A 17 12.88 -20.74 -2.08
N VAL A 18 13.84 -20.59 -2.99
CA VAL A 18 14.23 -19.27 -3.55
C VAL A 18 13.06 -18.63 -4.31
N ASN A 19 12.31 -19.41 -5.09
CA ASN A 19 11.16 -18.91 -5.84
C ASN A 19 9.98 -18.53 -4.91
N ALA A 20 9.83 -19.23 -3.78
CA ALA A 20 8.87 -18.87 -2.72
C ALA A 20 9.27 -17.59 -1.97
N GLN A 21 10.57 -17.40 -1.68
CA GLN A 21 11.10 -16.16 -1.09
C GLN A 21 10.88 -14.95 -2.02
N ASN A 22 11.11 -15.11 -3.33
CA ASN A 22 10.86 -14.06 -4.30
C ASN A 22 9.39 -13.65 -4.39
N LYS A 23 8.44 -14.57 -4.17
CA LYS A 23 7.00 -14.24 -4.07
C LYS A 23 6.62 -13.51 -2.78
N ILE A 24 7.44 -13.58 -1.74
CA ILE A 24 7.23 -12.87 -0.46
C ILE A 24 7.83 -11.45 -0.53
N ASN A 25 8.83 -11.24 -1.39
CA ASN A 25 9.56 -9.97 -1.55
C ASN A 25 8.96 -8.99 -2.57
N THR A 26 7.70 -9.17 -2.98
CA THR A 26 7.08 -8.32 -3.99
C THR A 26 6.31 -7.17 -3.37
N ILE A 27 6.54 -5.96 -3.86
CA ILE A 27 5.62 -4.85 -3.70
C ILE A 27 4.29 -5.25 -4.33
N LYS A 28 3.18 -4.89 -3.68
CA LYS A 28 1.82 -5.05 -4.20
C LYS A 28 1.13 -3.71 -4.23
N ILE A 29 0.52 -3.38 -5.36
CA ILE A 29 -0.25 -2.15 -5.50
C ILE A 29 -1.73 -2.52 -5.60
N TYR A 30 -2.51 -2.03 -4.64
CA TYR A 30 -3.96 -2.21 -4.61
C TYR A 30 -4.61 -0.89 -5.01
N ALA A 31 -5.48 -0.94 -6.00
CA ALA A 31 -6.18 0.22 -6.54
C ALA A 31 -7.66 0.19 -6.16
N PHE A 32 -8.24 1.37 -6.06
CA PHE A 32 -9.66 1.62 -5.96
C PHE A 32 -10.02 2.64 -7.03
N ARG A 33 -11.01 2.29 -7.85
CA ARG A 33 -11.62 3.18 -8.84
C ARG A 33 -13.11 3.14 -8.64
N ASP A 34 -13.69 4.31 -8.41
CA ASP A 34 -15.12 4.48 -8.22
C ASP A 34 -15.61 5.65 -9.06
N THR A 35 -16.83 5.54 -9.57
CA THR A 35 -17.44 6.56 -10.43
C THR A 35 -18.75 6.95 -9.80
N ILE A 36 -18.80 8.18 -9.28
CA ILE A 36 -20.00 8.77 -8.70
C ILE A 36 -20.76 9.42 -9.86
N VAL A 37 -21.93 8.89 -10.16
CA VAL A 37 -22.88 9.48 -11.11
C VAL A 37 -23.87 10.31 -10.32
N TYR A 38 -24.07 11.56 -10.71
CA TYR A 38 -25.10 12.42 -10.13
C TYR A 38 -26.37 12.33 -10.98
N ASP A 39 -27.53 12.40 -10.34
CA ASP A 39 -28.83 12.48 -11.03
C ASP A 39 -29.06 13.84 -11.71
N THR A 40 -28.14 14.80 -11.52
CA THR A 40 -28.20 16.18 -12.00
C THR A 40 -27.29 16.40 -13.22
N ILE A 41 -27.19 17.65 -13.69
CA ILE A 41 -26.43 18.08 -14.89
C ILE A 41 -24.90 17.90 -14.72
N TYR A 42 -24.42 17.57 -13.51
CA TYR A 42 -22.97 17.46 -13.27
C TYR A 42 -22.37 16.21 -13.92
N PRO A 43 -21.20 16.33 -14.57
CA PRO A 43 -20.52 15.19 -15.15
C PRO A 43 -20.09 14.20 -14.04
N PRO A 44 -20.04 12.88 -14.34
CA PRO A 44 -19.63 11.88 -13.37
C PRO A 44 -18.25 12.16 -12.78
N GLU A 45 -18.13 11.92 -11.48
CA GLU A 45 -16.92 12.10 -10.70
C GLU A 45 -16.16 10.77 -10.55
N VAL A 46 -14.91 10.71 -11.01
CA VAL A 46 -14.09 9.51 -10.93
C VAL A 46 -13.06 9.64 -9.80
N ASN A 47 -13.16 8.76 -8.80
CA ASN A 47 -12.27 8.70 -7.64
C ASN A 47 -11.26 7.58 -7.77
N TRP A 48 -9.97 7.93 -7.78
CA TRP A 48 -8.86 6.97 -7.85
C TRP A 48 -8.00 7.03 -6.60
N ALA A 49 -7.74 5.87 -6.01
CA ALA A 49 -6.85 5.75 -4.86
C ALA A 49 -6.05 4.45 -4.90
N PHE A 50 -4.84 4.50 -4.38
CA PHE A 50 -3.88 3.41 -4.41
C PHE A 50 -3.26 3.22 -3.04
N TYR A 51 -3.08 1.94 -2.68
CA TYR A 51 -2.18 1.52 -1.63
C TYR A 51 -1.01 0.75 -2.23
N LYS A 52 0.21 1.20 -1.98
CA LYS A 52 1.42 0.42 -2.23
C LYS A 52 1.85 -0.24 -0.94
N VAL A 53 1.92 -1.56 -0.95
CA VAL A 53 2.30 -2.39 0.20
C VAL A 53 3.59 -3.10 -0.14
N ASP A 54 4.67 -2.74 0.54
CA ASP A 54 5.94 -3.43 0.48
C ASP A 54 5.99 -4.46 1.62
N MET A 55 5.90 -5.75 1.27
CA MET A 55 5.91 -6.82 2.27
C MET A 55 7.31 -7.09 2.83
N LYS A 56 8.36 -6.74 2.08
CA LYS A 56 9.76 -6.93 2.48
C LYS A 56 10.17 -5.84 3.45
N GLU A 57 9.99 -4.59 3.05
CA GLU A 57 10.29 -3.41 3.88
C GLU A 57 9.19 -3.14 4.91
N GLN A 58 8.07 -3.86 4.89
CA GLN A 58 6.94 -3.64 5.81
C GLN A 58 6.43 -2.20 5.82
N THR A 59 6.37 -1.57 4.65
CA THR A 59 5.91 -0.20 4.47
C THR A 59 4.62 -0.14 3.65
N ILE A 60 3.74 0.79 4.01
CA ILE A 60 2.52 1.07 3.26
C ILE A 60 2.45 2.55 2.90
N GLN A 61 2.12 2.82 1.64
CA GLN A 61 1.94 4.17 1.10
C GLN A 61 0.53 4.30 0.55
N PHE A 62 -0.06 5.47 0.75
CA PHE A 62 -1.38 5.81 0.23
C PHE A 62 -1.27 7.01 -0.71
N LYS A 63 -1.87 6.91 -1.89
CA LYS A 63 -2.02 8.04 -2.81
C LYS A 63 -3.46 8.08 -3.30
N SER A 64 -4.12 9.22 -3.19
CA SER A 64 -5.38 9.49 -3.88
C SER A 64 -5.19 10.60 -4.88
N PHE A 65 -5.84 10.48 -6.03
CA PHE A 65 -5.88 11.54 -7.03
C PHE A 65 -7.17 12.35 -6.83
N LYS A 66 -7.10 13.65 -7.18
CA LYS A 66 -8.28 14.51 -7.16
C LYS A 66 -9.31 13.96 -8.14
N THR A 67 -10.58 14.14 -7.81
CA THR A 67 -11.69 13.69 -8.63
C THR A 67 -11.61 14.25 -10.05
N ILE A 68 -11.78 13.36 -11.02
CA ILE A 68 -11.71 13.65 -12.46
C ILE A 68 -13.15 13.68 -12.98
N TYR A 69 -13.56 14.79 -13.60
CA TYR A 69 -14.82 14.83 -14.32
C TYR A 69 -14.66 14.14 -15.69
N LYS A 70 -15.75 13.65 -16.27
CA LYS A 70 -15.73 13.04 -17.61
C LYS A 70 -15.12 14.01 -18.65
N GLY A 71 -13.89 13.74 -19.09
CA GLY A 71 -13.12 14.57 -20.02
C GLY A 71 -11.81 15.13 -19.45
N ASP A 72 -11.66 15.12 -18.12
CA ASP A 72 -10.41 15.52 -17.46
C ASP A 72 -9.30 14.49 -17.69
N SER A 73 -8.05 14.96 -17.65
CA SER A 73 -6.87 14.12 -17.78
C SER A 73 -6.81 13.09 -16.64
N THR A 74 -6.74 11.81 -16.99
CA THR A 74 -6.55 10.73 -16.02
C THR A 74 -5.16 10.80 -15.40
N PRO A 75 -4.96 10.26 -14.18
CA PRO A 75 -3.65 10.25 -13.56
C PRO A 75 -2.69 9.46 -14.43
N ASP A 76 -1.51 10.00 -14.68
CA ASP A 76 -0.49 9.29 -15.43
C ASP A 76 0.05 8.11 -14.61
N LEU A 77 -0.36 6.90 -15.01
CA LEU A 77 0.09 5.65 -14.39
C LEU A 77 1.39 5.13 -15.03
N THR A 78 1.97 5.84 -16.00
CA THR A 78 3.24 5.45 -16.63
C THR A 78 4.44 5.95 -15.84
N ASN A 79 4.34 7.13 -15.21
CA ASN A 79 5.36 7.67 -14.32
C ASN A 79 5.27 7.04 -12.91
N LEU A 80 5.73 5.79 -12.79
CA LEU A 80 5.67 5.01 -11.55
C LEU A 80 6.39 5.65 -10.36
N PRO A 81 7.59 6.25 -10.51
CA PRO A 81 8.25 6.94 -9.40
C PRO A 81 7.45 8.12 -8.86
N ALA A 82 6.71 8.83 -9.72
CA ALA A 82 5.86 9.94 -9.30
C ALA A 82 4.55 9.49 -8.63
N LEU A 83 4.14 8.23 -8.80
CA LEU A 83 2.89 7.71 -8.25
C LEU A 83 2.93 7.63 -6.72
N PHE A 84 4.10 7.31 -6.15
CA PHE A 84 4.29 7.23 -4.70
C PHE A 84 5.60 7.90 -4.29
N GLU A 85 5.52 8.86 -3.37
CA GLU A 85 6.69 9.55 -2.80
C GLU A 85 7.55 8.57 -1.99
N GLU A 86 8.86 8.52 -2.27
CA GLU A 86 9.77 7.54 -1.64
C GLU A 86 9.83 7.64 -0.12
N ASN A 87 9.74 8.85 0.44
CA ASN A 87 9.92 9.10 1.87
C ASN A 87 8.62 9.19 2.67
N ASN A 88 7.47 9.06 2.02
CA ASN A 88 6.16 9.24 2.65
C ASN A 88 5.45 7.90 2.80
N TYR A 89 5.84 7.13 3.81
CA TYR A 89 5.27 5.81 4.12
C TYR A 89 5.03 5.59 5.61
N ASP A 90 4.02 4.77 5.90
CA ASP A 90 3.76 4.25 7.23
C ASP A 90 4.40 2.86 7.35
N TRP A 91 5.16 2.60 8.42
CA TRP A 91 5.57 1.23 8.76
C TRP A 91 4.38 0.43 9.27
N PHE A 92 4.30 -0.86 8.92
CA PHE A 92 3.32 -1.78 9.49
C PHE A 92 3.98 -2.98 10.14
N LYS A 93 3.25 -3.66 11.01
CA LYS A 93 3.60 -4.98 11.54
C LYS A 93 2.69 -6.04 10.92
N ILE A 94 3.27 -7.15 10.49
CA ILE A 94 2.50 -8.32 10.07
C ILE A 94 1.92 -8.97 11.33
N VAL A 95 0.60 -9.01 11.44
CA VAL A 95 -0.09 -9.67 12.56
C VAL A 95 -0.29 -11.14 12.25
N ASN A 96 -0.73 -11.44 11.02
CA ASN A 96 -0.79 -12.78 10.45
C ASN A 96 -0.79 -12.68 8.91
N LYS A 97 -0.86 -13.81 8.21
CA LYS A 97 -0.81 -13.89 6.74
C LYS A 97 -1.81 -12.97 6.02
N ASN A 98 -2.96 -12.72 6.64
CA ASN A 98 -4.08 -11.98 6.05
C ASN A 98 -4.33 -10.65 6.76
N LYS A 99 -3.42 -10.18 7.62
CA LYS A 99 -3.64 -9.00 8.46
C LYS A 99 -2.35 -8.26 8.78
N ILE A 100 -2.34 -6.97 8.45
CA ILE A 100 -1.26 -6.05 8.80
C ILE A 100 -1.80 -4.91 9.67
N LYS A 101 -0.93 -4.33 10.49
CA LYS A 101 -1.29 -3.25 11.42
C LYS A 101 -0.27 -2.13 11.33
N VAL A 102 -0.72 -0.94 10.93
CA VAL A 102 0.04 0.30 11.10
C VAL A 102 -0.12 0.74 12.56
N PRO A 103 0.98 0.83 13.33
CA PRO A 103 0.92 1.27 14.70
C PRO A 103 0.50 2.74 14.79
N ARG A 104 0.08 3.15 15.98
CA ARG A 104 -0.24 4.56 16.24
C ARG A 104 1.04 5.40 16.09
N ILE A 105 0.98 6.42 15.24
CA ILE A 105 2.06 7.40 15.14
C ILE A 105 1.90 8.39 16.29
N LYS A 106 2.84 8.37 17.23
CA LYS A 106 2.89 9.30 18.36
C LYS A 106 3.59 10.57 17.90
N HIS A 107 3.03 11.73 18.22
CA HIS A 107 3.68 13.00 17.93
C HIS A 107 4.87 13.26 18.82
N LYS A 108 5.87 13.96 18.27
CA LYS A 108 6.87 14.64 19.09
C LYS A 108 6.17 15.74 19.88
N ARG A 109 6.39 15.81 21.19
CA ARG A 109 5.95 16.96 22.00
C ARG A 109 6.64 18.20 21.44
N ARG A 110 5.90 19.22 20.98
CA ARG A 110 6.49 20.54 20.76
C ARG A 110 6.93 21.10 22.11
N LYS A 111 8.10 21.75 22.17
CA LYS A 111 8.43 22.62 23.31
C LYS A 111 7.37 23.71 23.38
N ARG A 112 6.83 23.95 24.58
CA ARG A 112 5.89 25.06 24.81
C ARG A 112 6.58 26.36 24.41
N VAL A 113 5.94 27.16 23.57
CA VAL A 113 6.32 28.56 23.33
C VAL A 113 5.56 29.41 24.35
N TRP A 114 6.16 30.50 24.83
CA TRP A 114 5.63 31.35 25.90
C TRP A 114 4.23 31.96 25.63
N TYR A 115 3.71 31.87 24.41
CA TYR A 115 2.37 32.36 24.04
C TYR A 115 1.30 31.26 24.04
N ASP A 116 1.66 30.00 24.24
CA ASP A 116 0.76 28.82 24.20
C ASP A 116 0.21 28.41 25.58
N PHE A 117 0.31 29.26 26.62
CA PHE A 117 -0.13 28.89 27.98
C PHE A 117 -1.64 28.63 28.11
N ALA A 118 -2.46 29.21 27.22
CA ALA A 118 -3.93 29.19 27.37
C ALA A 118 -4.61 27.95 26.77
N THR A 119 -3.97 27.21 25.87
CA THR A 119 -4.60 26.01 25.29
C THR A 119 -3.56 24.93 25.04
N PRO A 120 -3.62 23.76 25.71
CA PRO A 120 -2.76 22.65 25.38
C PRO A 120 -3.11 22.09 23.99
N SER A 121 -2.54 22.68 22.94
CA SER A 121 -2.71 22.22 21.57
C SER A 121 -1.91 20.95 21.35
N ARG A 122 -2.58 19.80 21.48
CA ARG A 122 -2.06 18.52 21.01
C ARG A 122 -2.35 18.44 19.52
N ILE A 123 -1.33 18.48 18.67
CA ILE A 123 -1.49 18.04 17.27
C ILE A 123 -2.00 16.58 17.32
N GLY A 124 -3.07 16.28 16.60
CA GLY A 124 -3.77 14.99 16.68
C GLY A 124 -2.95 13.87 16.04
N GLY A 125 -2.50 12.87 16.82
CA GLY A 125 -1.78 11.69 16.32
C GLY A 125 -2.65 10.86 15.39
N SER A 126 -2.04 10.24 14.37
CA SER A 126 -2.76 9.27 13.55
C SER A 126 -3.13 8.03 14.39
N PRO A 127 -4.40 7.61 14.44
CA PRO A 127 -4.80 6.39 15.13
C PRO A 127 -4.19 5.16 14.43
N PRO A 128 -4.05 4.02 15.14
CA PRO A 128 -3.58 2.80 14.51
C PRO A 128 -4.57 2.36 13.41
N LYS A 129 -4.03 1.92 12.26
CA LYS A 129 -4.81 1.39 11.14
C LYS A 129 -4.61 -0.12 11.06
N ILE A 130 -5.67 -0.85 10.73
CA ILE A 130 -5.64 -2.31 10.55
C ILE A 130 -6.13 -2.60 9.15
N PHE A 131 -5.36 -3.38 8.41
CA PHE A 131 -5.73 -3.83 7.08
C PHE A 131 -5.86 -5.35 7.04
N TYR A 132 -6.84 -5.82 6.30
CA TYR A 132 -7.06 -7.22 5.97
C TYR A 132 -6.70 -7.46 4.51
N ILE A 133 -5.91 -8.50 4.26
CA ILE A 133 -5.49 -8.94 2.94
C ILE A 133 -6.19 -10.26 2.65
N ASN A 134 -6.99 -10.30 1.59
CA ASN A 134 -7.65 -11.52 1.13
C ASN A 134 -7.39 -11.71 -0.36
N GLY A 135 -6.39 -12.53 -0.68
CA GLY A 135 -5.92 -12.75 -2.05
C GLY A 135 -5.52 -11.44 -2.72
N ASP A 136 -6.26 -11.09 -3.78
CA ASP A 136 -6.05 -9.88 -4.57
C ASP A 136 -6.75 -8.65 -3.98
N THR A 137 -7.07 -8.65 -2.68
CA THR A 137 -7.88 -7.57 -2.09
C THR A 137 -7.34 -7.08 -0.77
N LEU A 138 -7.38 -5.76 -0.57
CA LEU A 138 -6.96 -5.06 0.63
C LEU A 138 -8.14 -4.24 1.18
N LYS A 139 -8.43 -4.39 2.47
CA LYS A 139 -9.51 -3.64 3.13
C LYS A 139 -9.05 -3.10 4.47
N GLU A 140 -9.21 -1.80 4.69
CA GLU A 140 -9.00 -1.21 6.01
C GLU A 140 -10.18 -1.50 6.94
N LYS A 141 -9.94 -1.89 8.20
CA LYS A 141 -11.00 -2.27 9.16
C LYS A 141 -12.07 -1.19 9.34
N LYS A 142 -11.68 0.08 9.34
CA LYS A 142 -12.56 1.23 9.60
C LYS A 142 -13.22 1.80 8.36
N HIS A 143 -12.77 1.40 7.16
CA HIS A 143 -13.32 1.91 5.90
C HIS A 143 -14.01 0.78 5.13
N TYR A 144 -15.13 1.10 4.50
CA TYR A 144 -15.87 0.12 3.70
C TYR A 144 -15.21 -0.17 2.35
N ARG A 145 -14.36 0.76 1.86
CA ARG A 145 -13.69 0.64 0.57
C ARG A 145 -12.77 -0.57 0.51
N LYS A 146 -12.92 -1.33 -0.55
CA LYS A 146 -12.12 -2.50 -0.89
C LYS A 146 -11.22 -2.14 -2.06
N TYR A 147 -9.92 -2.32 -1.89
CA TYR A 147 -8.92 -2.10 -2.92
C TYR A 147 -8.58 -3.45 -3.56
N VAL A 148 -8.40 -3.46 -4.88
CA VAL A 148 -8.12 -4.67 -5.68
C VAL A 148 -6.69 -4.60 -6.20
N LEU A 149 -5.99 -5.71 -6.22
CA LEU A 149 -4.62 -5.81 -6.68
C LEU A 149 -4.55 -5.45 -8.16
N ASP A 150 -3.82 -4.38 -8.47
CA ASP A 150 -3.49 -4.00 -9.82
C ASP A 150 -2.24 -4.78 -10.25
N LYS A 151 -2.45 -5.90 -10.95
CA LYS A 151 -1.38 -6.83 -11.33
C LYS A 151 -0.39 -6.20 -12.30
N ASP A 152 -0.86 -5.38 -13.23
CA ASP A 152 -0.02 -4.76 -14.25
C ASP A 152 0.83 -3.65 -13.65
N LEU A 153 0.23 -2.79 -12.82
CA LEU A 153 0.97 -1.76 -12.09
C LEU A 153 1.97 -2.39 -11.11
N THR A 154 1.56 -3.44 -10.41
CA THR A 154 2.44 -4.22 -9.51
C THR A 154 3.62 -4.82 -10.26
N LYS A 155 3.41 -5.43 -11.43
CA LYS A 155 4.47 -6.02 -12.24
C LYS A 155 5.47 -4.96 -12.69
N ARG A 156 4.99 -3.84 -13.24
CA ARG A 156 5.85 -2.75 -13.71
C ARG A 156 6.67 -2.14 -12.57
N PHE A 157 6.07 -1.95 -11.39
CA PHE A 157 6.78 -1.39 -10.23
C PHE A 157 7.89 -2.31 -9.71
N ASN A 158 7.65 -3.62 -9.69
CA ASN A 158 8.67 -4.59 -9.27
C ASN A 158 9.82 -4.68 -10.29
N LEU A 159 9.54 -4.56 -11.60
CA LEU A 159 10.59 -4.55 -12.64
C LEU A 159 11.54 -3.35 -12.51
N LEU A 160 11.06 -2.19 -12.04
CA LEU A 160 11.90 -1.01 -11.82
C LEU A 160 12.79 -1.11 -10.57
N LYS A 161 12.44 -1.97 -9.62
CA LYS A 161 13.20 -2.18 -8.38
C LYS A 161 14.16 -3.37 -8.44
N MET A 162 14.11 -4.15 -9.52
CA MET A 162 15.10 -5.21 -9.82
C MET A 162 16.36 -4.58 -10.40
#